data_AF-A0A7V3CQU7-F1
#
_entry.id   AF-A0A7V3CQU7-F1
#
_cell.length_a   1.000
_cell.length_b   1.000
_cell.length_c   1.000
_cell.angle_alpha   90.00
_cell.angle_beta   90.00
_cell.angle_gamma   90.00
#
_symmetry.space_group_name_H-M   'P 1'
#
loop_
_entity.id
_entity.type
_entity.pdbx_description
1 polymer ?
#
loop_
_entity_poly.entity_id
_entity_poly.type
_entity_poly.pdbx_seq_one_letter_code
_entity_poly.pdbx_strand_id
1 'polypeptide(L)' 'MIFGFIVKPIMLLNGGLLLFALMVFQMLQGMRKIKFKGPLHLKVHKRMAWVIMAFALIHGAMAAVYVFGIRIG' A
#
# COMPACT_ATOMS: atom_id res chain seq x y z
N MET A 1 -13.22 14.50 0.80
CA MET A 1 -13.44 14.30 2.27
C MET A 1 -13.81 12.85 2.47
N ILE A 2 -13.26 12.15 3.46
CA ILE A 2 -13.55 10.73 3.71
C ILE A 2 -14.03 10.61 5.15
N PHE A 3 -15.27 10.19 5.38
CA PHE A 3 -15.87 10.07 6.72
C PHE A 3 -15.68 11.31 7.60
N GLY A 4 -15.82 12.52 7.03
CA GLY A 4 -15.59 13.76 7.78
C GLY A 4 -14.15 14.29 7.76
N PHE A 5 -13.16 13.51 7.31
CA PHE A 5 -11.75 13.91 7.31
C PHE A 5 -11.33 14.55 5.98
N ILE A 6 -10.57 15.65 6.07
CA ILE A 6 -9.96 16.32 4.93
C ILE A 6 -8.68 15.56 4.55
N VAL A 7 -8.61 15.08 3.32
CA VAL A 7 -7.39 14.45 2.78
C VAL A 7 -6.34 15.53 2.58
N LYS A 8 -5.29 15.50 3.39
CA LYS A 8 -4.16 16.44 3.30
C LYS A 8 -3.09 15.89 2.34
N PRO A 9 -2.34 16.75 1.63
CA PRO A 9 -1.24 16.31 0.76
C PRO A 9 -0.23 15.40 1.46
N ILE A 10 0.06 15.66 2.74
CA ILE A 10 0.98 14.84 3.55
C ILE A 10 0.50 13.40 3.72
N MET A 11 -0.82 13.15 3.73
CA MET A 11 -1.37 11.80 3.84
C MET A 11 -1.13 10.99 2.56
N LEU A 12 -1.22 11.65 1.39
CA LEU A 12 -0.89 11.04 0.11
C LEU A 12 0.61 10.75 0.04
N LEU A 13 1.44 11.71 0.43
CA LEU A 13 2.89 11.52 0.42
C LEU A 13 3.33 10.35 1.31
N ASN A 14 2.82 10.28 2.54
CA ASN A 14 3.12 9.18 3.46
C ASN A 14 2.57 7.84 2.95
N GLY A 15 1.36 7.82 2.38
CA GLY A 15 0.78 6.62 1.78
C GLY A 15 1.60 6.09 0.61
N GLY A 16 2.08 6.98 -0.26
CA GLY A 16 2.95 6.64 -1.39
C GLY A 16 4.30 6.08 -0.95
N LEU A 17 4.95 6.72 0.03
CA LEU A 17 6.21 6.26 0.60
C LEU A 17 6.06 4.88 1.27
N LEU A 18 4.97 4.65 1.99
CA LEU A 18 4.67 3.36 2.60
C LEU A 18 4.48 2.28 1.53
N LEU A 19 3.67 2.53 0.49
CA LEU A 19 3.47 1.59 -0.62
C LEU A 19 4.77 1.26 -1.33
N PHE A 20 5.62 2.26 -1.56
CA PHE A 20 6.94 2.06 -2.15
C PHE A 20 7.80 1.14 -1.27
N ALA A 21 7.87 1.38 0.03
CA ALA A 21 8.62 0.53 0.96
C ALA A 21 8.10 -0.92 0.98
N LEU A 22 6.77 -1.12 0.99
CA LEU A 22 6.16 -2.44 0.91
C LEU A 22 6.48 -3.15 -0.41
N MET A 23 6.47 -2.43 -1.53
CA MET A 23 6.84 -2.96 -2.84
C MET A 23 8.31 -3.38 -2.88
N VAL A 24 9.21 -2.55 -2.34
CA VAL A 24 10.64 -2.89 -2.21
C VAL A 24 10.82 -4.16 -1.38
N PHE A 25 10.12 -4.27 -0.24
CA PHE A 25 10.14 -5.49 0.57
C PHE A 25 9.69 -6.72 -0.24
N GLN A 26 8.57 -6.62 -0.95
CA GLN A 26 8.03 -7.68 -1.80
C GLN A 26 9.02 -8.10 -2.90
N MET A 27 9.68 -7.14 -3.56
CA MET A 27 10.70 -7.38 -4.58
C MET A 27 11.93 -8.07 -3.98
N LEU A 28 12.46 -7.58 -2.86
CA LEU A 28 13.61 -8.17 -2.17
C LEU A 28 13.31 -9.60 -1.72
N GLN A 29 12.08 -9.88 -1.29
CA GLN A 29 11.63 -11.23 -0.98
C GLN A 29 11.54 -12.11 -2.23
N GLY A 30 10.97 -11.60 -3.34
CA GLY A 30 10.88 -12.31 -4.62
C GLY A 30 12.25 -12.67 -5.19
N MET A 31 13.21 -11.75 -5.08
CA MET A 31 14.63 -11.93 -5.44
C MET A 31 15.43 -12.77 -4.44
N ARG A 32 14.80 -13.23 -3.35
CA ARG A 32 15.45 -13.97 -2.25
C ARG A 32 16.63 -13.23 -1.59
N LYS A 33 16.63 -11.89 -1.63
CA LYS A 33 17.54 -11.04 -0.84
C LYS A 33 17.11 -11.04 0.63
N ILE A 34 15.81 -10.99 0.90
CA ILE A 34 15.22 -11.30 2.21
C ILE A 34 14.74 -12.75 2.18
N LYS A 35 15.35 -13.59 3.03
CA LYS A 35 15.15 -15.04 2.99
C LYS A 35 14.23 -15.51 4.11
N PHE A 36 13.14 -16.16 3.70
CA PHE A 36 12.34 -17.01 4.56
C PHE A 36 12.55 -18.46 4.10
N LYS A 37 12.63 -19.41 5.03
CA LYS A 37 12.90 -20.82 4.68
C LYS A 37 11.61 -21.57 4.32
N GLY A 38 11.68 -22.37 3.26
CA GLY A 38 10.62 -23.32 2.89
C GLY A 38 9.25 -22.65 2.60
N PRO A 39 8.13 -23.28 3.00
CA PRO A 39 6.77 -22.77 2.74
C PRO A 39 6.49 -21.38 3.30
N LEU A 40 7.26 -20.94 4.30
CA LEU A 40 7.10 -19.61 4.90
C LEU A 40 7.37 -18.49 3.89
N HIS A 41 8.32 -18.68 2.96
CA HIS A 41 8.59 -17.69 1.91
C HIS A 41 7.34 -17.44 1.05
N LEU A 42 6.72 -18.51 0.56
CA LEU A 42 5.53 -18.39 -0.27
C LEU A 42 4.34 -17.82 0.51
N LYS A 43 4.17 -18.21 1.77
CA LYS A 43 3.13 -17.66 2.66
C LYS A 43 3.28 -16.16 2.86
N VAL A 44 4.50 -15.71 3.20
CA VAL A 44 4.77 -14.27 3.43
C VAL A 44 4.64 -13.50 2.12
N HIS A 45 5.19 -14.01 1.01
CA HIS A 45 5.15 -13.31 -0.28
C HIS A 45 3.71 -13.15 -0.79
N LYS A 46 2.89 -14.20 -0.67
CA LYS A 46 1.47 -14.14 -1.02
C LYS A 46 0.71 -13.19 -0.12
N ARG A 47 0.90 -13.25 1.21
CA ARG A 47 0.21 -12.36 2.15
C ARG A 47 0.58 -10.90 1.91
N MET A 48 1.85 -10.60 1.68
CA MET A 48 2.31 -9.24 1.40
C MET A 48 1.80 -8.70 0.07
N ALA A 49 1.62 -9.54 -0.96
CA ALA A 49 0.95 -9.13 -2.19
C ALA A 49 -0.49 -8.64 -1.92
N TRP A 50 -1.26 -9.36 -1.10
CA TRP A 50 -2.60 -8.94 -0.70
C TRP A 50 -2.60 -7.64 0.11
N VAL A 51 -1.64 -7.47 1.02
CA VAL A 51 -1.47 -6.23 1.79
C VAL A 51 -1.17 -5.05 0.87
N ILE A 52 -0.22 -5.19 -0.06
CA ILE A 52 0.13 -4.15 -1.02
C ILE A 52 -1.08 -3.77 -1.87
N MET A 53 -1.84 -4.76 -2.35
CA MET A 53 -3.03 -4.49 -3.15
C MET A 53 -4.10 -3.73 -2.37
N ALA A 54 -4.37 -4.11 -1.12
CA ALA A 54 -5.32 -3.39 -0.27
C ALA A 54 -4.86 -1.94 -0.01
N PHE A 55 -3.59 -1.72 0.32
CA PHE A 55 -3.04 -0.39 0.52
C PHE A 55 -3.05 0.45 -0.78
N ALA A 56 -2.80 -0.16 -1.94
CA ALA A 56 -2.83 0.51 -3.24
C ALA A 56 -4.24 0.98 -3.58
N LEU A 57 -5.27 0.17 -3.31
CA LEU A 57 -6.66 0.55 -3.49
C LEU A 57 -7.03 1.73 -2.58
N ILE A 58 -6.68 1.66 -1.29
CA ILE A 58 -6.93 2.76 -0.34
C ILE A 58 -6.22 4.04 -0.79
N HIS A 59 -4.95 3.93 -1.17
CA HIS A 59 -4.15 5.09 -1.60
C HIS A 59 -4.70 5.72 -2.87
N GLY A 60 -5.10 4.90 -3.86
CA GLY A 60 -5.76 5.37 -5.08
C GLY A 60 -7.09 6.05 -4.80
N ALA A 61 -7.91 5.50 -3.91
CA ALA A 61 -9.18 6.11 -3.49
C ALA A 61 -8.96 7.47 -2.79
N MET A 62 -7.95 7.57 -1.91
CA MET A 62 -7.58 8.84 -1.28
C MET A 62 -7.11 9.89 -2.29
N ALA A 63 -6.30 9.47 -3.28
CA ALA A 63 -5.85 10.35 -4.35
C ALA A 63 -7.02 10.83 -5.22
N ALA A 64 -7.95 9.93 -5.57
CA ALA A 64 -9.16 10.29 -6.33
C ALA A 64 -10.02 11.29 -5.56
N VAL A 65 -10.22 11.09 -4.26
CA VAL A 65 -10.92 12.05 -3.38
C VAL A 65 -10.24 13.42 -3.36
N TYR A 66 -8.91 13.44 -3.32
CA TYR A 66 -8.14 14.68 -3.33
C TYR A 66 -8.24 15.43 -4.67
N VAL A 67 -8.08 14.73 -5.79
CA VAL A 67 -8.05 15.32 -7.14
C VAL A 67 -9.43 15.73 -7.62
N PHE A 68 -10.43 14.87 -7.45
CA PHE A 68 -11.79 15.11 -7.98
C PHE A 68 -12.71 15.79 -6.96
N GLY A 69 -12.22 16.06 -5.74
CA GLY A 69 -13.03 16.64 -4.66
C GLY A 69 -14.15 15.73 -4.15
N ILE A 70 -14.14 14.44 -4.53
CA ILE A 70 -15.18 13.47 -4.18
C ILE A 70 -15.28 13.37 -2.64
N ARG A 71 -16.51 13.31 -2.12
CA ARG A 71 -16.77 13.09 -0.70
C ARG A 71 -17.29 11.68 -0.51
N ILE A 72 -16.55 10.87 0.23
CA ILE A 72 -16.97 9.53 0.66
C ILE A 72 -17.52 9.72 2.08
N GLY A 73 -18.83 9.54 2.22
CA GLY A 73 -19.58 9.70 3.47
C GLY A 73 -19.68 8.40 4.25
#